data_AF-A0A5C7Y615-F1
#
_entry.id   AF-A0A5C7Y615-F1
#
_cell.length_a   1.000
_cell.length_b   1.000
_cell.length_c   1.000
_cell.angle_alpha   90.00
_cell.angle_beta   90.00
_cell.angle_gamma   90.00
#
_symmetry.space_group_name_H-M   'P 1'
#
loop_
_entity.id
_entity.type
_entity.pdbx_description
1 polymer ?
#
loop_
_entity_poly.entity_id
_entity_poly.type
_entity_poly.pdbx_seq_one_letter_code
_entity_poly.pdbx_strand_id
1 'polypeptide(L)' 'MSRAIKARGRLGNAARNSPDQVDDRRRDLIEAKAADYIEKVLAQRPPLTDEQRNRLAELLRPVRKGGA' A
#
# COMPACT_ATOMS: atom_id res chain seq x y z
N MET A 1 -5.33 -8.54 -12.41
CA MET A 1 -3.93 -8.89 -12.73
C MET A 1 -3.02 -8.17 -11.73
N SER A 2 -2.16 -8.88 -11.00
CA SER A 2 -1.24 -8.30 -10.00
C SER A 2 -0.38 -7.18 -10.60
N ARG A 3 -0.31 -6.03 -9.91
CA ARG A 3 0.54 -4.90 -10.31
C ARG A 3 2.00 -5.33 -10.35
N ALA A 4 2.42 -6.14 -9.38
CA ALA A 4 3.79 -6.64 -9.27
C ALA A 4 4.22 -7.52 -10.46
N ILE A 5 3.31 -8.33 -11.04
CA ILE A 5 3.61 -9.14 -12.24
C ILE A 5 3.92 -8.23 -13.43
N LYS A 6 3.09 -7.20 -13.65
CA LYS A 6 3.31 -6.22 -14.72
C LYS A 6 4.61 -5.45 -14.53
N ALA A 7 4.87 -4.96 -13.31
CA ALA A 7 6.10 -4.23 -12.98
C ALA A 7 7.36 -5.08 -13.17
N ARG A 8 7.30 -6.38 -12.82
CA ARG A 8 8.40 -7.32 -13.06
C ARG A 8 8.71 -7.48 -14.54
N GLY A 9 7.68 -7.57 -15.39
CA GLY A 9 7.85 -7.61 -16.85
C GLY A 9 8.55 -6.35 -17.38
N ARG A 10 8.13 -5.17 -16.91
CA ARG A 10 8.77 -3.89 -17.29
C ARG A 10 10.22 -3.80 -16.85
N LEU A 11 10.55 -4.27 -15.64
CA LEU A 11 11.92 -4.33 -15.15
C LEU A 11 12.78 -5.28 -15.99
N GLY A 12 12.26 -6.47 -16.32
CA GLY A 12 12.96 -7.42 -17.19
C GLY A 12 13.20 -6.86 -18.60
N ASN A 13 12.26 -6.09 -19.14
CA ASN A 13 12.44 -5.38 -20.40
C ASN A 13 13.52 -4.27 -20.29
N ALA A 14 13.46 -3.44 -19.24
CA ALA A 14 14.44 -2.37 -19.03
C ALA A 14 15.87 -2.91 -18.85
N ALA A 15 16.04 -4.00 -18.10
CA ALA A 15 17.34 -4.65 -17.94
C ALA A 15 17.98 -5.10 -19.26
N ARG A 16 17.19 -5.32 -20.31
CA ARG A 16 17.67 -5.75 -21.64
C ARG A 16 17.83 -4.58 -22.61
N ASN A 17 16.89 -3.63 -22.58
CA ASN A 17 16.70 -2.66 -23.66
C ASN A 17 16.86 -1.20 -23.21
N SER A 18 16.86 -0.92 -21.90
CA SER A 18 16.93 0.44 -21.35
C SER A 18 17.63 0.43 -19.98
N PRO A 19 18.95 0.19 -19.94
CA PRO A 19 19.70 0.04 -18.68
C PRO A 19 19.61 1.28 -17.77
N ASP A 20 19.48 2.47 -18.36
CA ASP A 20 19.29 3.75 -17.69
C ASP A 20 18.00 3.82 -16.86
N GLN A 21 16.98 3.01 -17.19
CA GLN A 21 15.69 2.99 -16.50
C GLN A 21 15.59 1.88 -15.44
N VAL A 22 16.64 1.06 -15.25
CA VAL A 22 16.55 -0.12 -14.38
C VAL A 22 16.25 0.24 -12.93
N ASP A 23 16.87 1.28 -12.40
CA ASP A 23 16.67 1.66 -11.00
C ASP A 23 15.28 2.22 -10.73
N ASP A 24 14.73 3.00 -11.66
CA ASP A 24 13.33 3.45 -11.57
C ASP A 24 12.37 2.26 -11.66
N ARG A 25 12.62 1.31 -12.57
CA ARG A 25 11.77 0.11 -12.70
C ARG A 25 11.89 -0.84 -11.51
N ARG A 26 13.00 -0.81 -10.77
CA ARG A 26 13.13 -1.51 -9.48
C ARG A 26 12.26 -0.85 -8.43
N ARG A 27 12.25 0.49 -8.35
CA ARG A 27 11.37 1.25 -7.44
C ARG A 27 9.90 0.95 -7.73
N ASP A 28 9.50 1.00 -9.00
CA ASP A 28 8.13 0.65 -9.44
C ASP A 28 7.74 -0.77 -8.99
N LEU A 29 8.65 -1.74 -9.10
CA LEU A 29 8.38 -3.11 -8.68
C LEU A 29 8.22 -3.24 -7.16
N ILE A 30 8.99 -2.47 -6.38
CA ILE A 30 8.86 -2.45 -4.91
C ILE A 30 7.50 -1.87 -4.52
N GLU A 31 7.11 -0.72 -5.10
CA GLU A 31 5.81 -0.10 -4.86
C GLU A 31 4.66 -1.04 -5.23
N ALA A 32 4.72 -1.66 -6.41
CA ALA A 32 3.69 -2.57 -6.88
C ALA A 32 3.54 -3.81 -5.98
N LYS A 33 4.65 -4.34 -5.44
CA LYS A 33 4.61 -5.43 -4.45
C LYS A 33 3.95 -5.00 -3.15
N ALA A 34 4.28 -3.80 -2.65
CA ALA A 34 3.68 -3.29 -1.42
C ALA A 34 2.16 -3.10 -1.58
N ALA A 35 1.73 -2.49 -2.69
CA ALA A 35 0.30 -2.28 -2.98
C ALA A 35 -0.47 -3.60 -3.05
N ASP A 36 0.03 -4.59 -3.81
CA ASP A 36 -0.61 -5.90 -3.93
C ASP A 36 -0.67 -6.64 -2.58
N TYR A 37 0.37 -6.50 -1.74
CA TYR A 37 0.41 -7.11 -0.42
C TYR A 37 -0.60 -6.47 0.54
N ILE A 38 -0.67 -5.14 0.57
CA ILE A 38 -1.66 -4.39 1.36
C ILE A 38 -3.07 -4.82 0.97
N GLU A 39 -3.38 -4.84 -0.33
CA GLU A 39 -4.69 -5.23 -0.83
C GLU A 39 -5.04 -6.67 -0.43
N LYS A 40 -4.10 -7.61 -0.56
CA LYS A 40 -4.28 -8.99 -0.10
C LYS A 40 -4.58 -9.07 1.40
N VAL A 41 -3.80 -8.36 2.22
CA VAL A 41 -3.96 -8.39 3.68
C VAL A 41 -5.30 -7.78 4.09
N LEU A 42 -5.71 -6.68 3.47
CA LEU A 42 -7.00 -6.04 3.73
C LEU A 42 -8.17 -6.93 3.32
N ALA A 43 -8.09 -7.60 2.17
CA ALA A 43 -9.13 -8.51 1.70
C ALA A 43 -9.33 -9.74 2.62
N GLN A 44 -8.30 -10.13 3.37
CA GLN A 44 -8.35 -11.26 4.30
C GLN A 44 -8.89 -10.90 5.68
N ARG A 45 -8.96 -9.61 6.03
CA ARG A 45 -9.43 -9.21 7.35
C ARG A 45 -10.94 -8.99 7.32
N PRO A 46 -11.70 -9.53 8.29
CA PRO A 46 -13.08 -9.13 8.44
C PRO A 46 -13.14 -7.62 8.70
N PRO A 47 -14.23 -6.93 8.28
CA PRO A 47 -14.45 -5.55 8.66
C PRO A 47 -14.32 -5.37 10.18
N LEU A 48 -13.85 -4.20 10.61
CA LEU A 48 -13.81 -3.88 12.04
C LEU A 48 -15.20 -4.08 12.66
N THR A 49 -15.24 -4.66 13.85
CA THR A 49 -16.49 -4.73 14.62
C THR A 49 -16.93 -3.32 15.03
N ASP A 50 -18.21 -3.13 15.34
CA ASP A 50 -18.70 -1.85 15.86
C ASP A 50 -17.93 -1.40 17.12
N GLU A 51 -17.62 -2.35 18.01
CA GLU A 51 -16.82 -2.08 19.21
C GLU A 51 -15.41 -1.58 18.87
N GLN A 52 -14.74 -2.20 17.88
CA GLN A 52 -13.43 -1.77 17.41
C GLN A 52 -13.47 -0.39 16.76
N ARG A 53 -14.50 -0.12 15.95
CA ARG A 53 -14.71 1.22 15.35
C ARG A 53 -14.93 2.27 16.43
N ASN A 54 -15.75 1.99 17.44
CA ASN A 54 -16.04 2.92 18.52
C ASN A 54 -14.78 3.23 19.36
N ARG A 55 -13.96 2.22 19.67
CA ARG A 55 -12.68 2.44 20.37
C ARG A 55 -11.72 3.32 19.56
N LEU A 56 -11.62 3.09 18.25
CA LEU A 56 -10.81 3.93 17.37
C LEU A 56 -11.35 5.36 17.29
N ALA A 57 -12.67 5.53 17.22
CA ALA A 57 -13.30 6.85 17.19
C ALA A 57 -13.02 7.64 18.48
N GLU A 58 -13.07 7.00 19.65
CA GLU A 58 -12.72 7.65 20.92
C GLU A 58 -11.23 8.01 20.99
N LEU A 59 -10.32 7.14 20.54
CA LEU A 59 -8.88 7.43 20.52
C LEU A 59 -8.52 8.59 19.57
N LEU A 60 -9.20 8.68 18.43
CA LEU A 60 -8.99 9.70 17.41
C LEU A 60 -9.80 10.97 17.67
N ARG A 61 -10.66 10.98 18.69
CA ARG A 61 -11.51 12.13 19.00
C ARG A 61 -10.62 13.32 19.37
N PRO A 62 -10.78 14.48 18.71
CA PRO A 62 -10.07 15.68 19.10
C PRO A 62 -10.40 16.01 20.56
N VAL A 63 -9.39 16.01 21.42
CA VAL A 63 -9.52 16.57 22.76
C VAL A 63 -9.74 18.06 22.55
N ARG A 64 -10.98 18.55 22.66
CA ARG A 64 -11.22 19.99 22.76
C ARG A 64 -10.38 20.48 23.94
N LYS A 65 -9.24 21.14 23.67
CA LYS A 65 -8.71 22.12 24.62
C LYS A 65 -9.77 23.20 24.68
N GLY A 66 -10.65 23.11 25.68
CA GLY A 66 -11.56 24.20 26.01
C GLY A 66 -10.72 25.41 26.38
N GLY A 67 -10.55 26.33 25.43
CA GLY A 67 -10.18 27.70 25.73
C GLY A 67 -11.42 28.40 26.24
N ALA A 68 -11.46 28.64 27.54
CA ALA A 68 -12.22 29.74 28.13
C ALA A 68 -11.49 31.05 27.81
#